data_AF-A0A7Y6CHZ4-F1
#
_entry.id   AF-A0A7Y6CHZ4-F1
#
_cell.length_a   1.000
_cell.length_b   1.000
_cell.length_c   1.000
_cell.angle_alpha   90.00
_cell.angle_beta   90.00
_cell.angle_gamma   90.00
#
_symmetry.space_group_name_H-M   'P 1'
#
loop_
_entity.id
_entity.type
_entity.pdbx_description
1 polymer ?
#
loop_
_entity_poly.entity_id
_entity_poly.type
_entity_poly.pdbx_seq_one_letter_code
_entity_poly.pdbx_strand_id
1 'polypeptide(L)' 'MTTPDAIRADIERTRHDLADTVDALHARLDVKARAKAKAAEVKSSVTTARGRPRPVVVAAAVGAVALAAGVFWWRHR' A
#
# COMPACT_ATOMS: atom_id res chain seq x y z
N MET A 1 -33.14 37.34 12.45
CA MET A 1 -31.72 37.76 12.53
C MET A 1 -30.97 36.66 13.26
N THR A 2 -29.93 36.10 12.65
CA THR A 2 -29.11 35.07 13.31
C THR A 2 -28.34 35.72 14.47
N THR A 3 -28.42 35.14 15.67
CA THR A 3 -27.69 35.66 16.83
C THR A 3 -26.21 35.27 16.74
N PRO A 4 -25.30 36.05 17.35
CA PRO A 4 -23.88 35.71 17.39
C PRO A 4 -23.59 34.31 17.95
N ASP A 5 -24.37 33.86 18.95
CA ASP A 5 -24.24 32.53 19.54
C ASP A 5 -24.61 31.40 18.58
N ALA A 6 -25.64 31.60 17.75
CA ALA A 6 -26.02 30.62 16.73
C ALA A 6 -24.93 30.46 15.67
N ILE A 7 -24.28 31.56 15.25
CA ILE A 7 -23.14 31.51 14.33
C ILE A 7 -21.97 30.78 14.98
N ARG A 8 -21.70 31.02 16.28
CA ARG A 8 -20.62 30.33 17.00
C ARG A 8 -20.85 28.83 17.08
N ALA A 9 -22.07 28.40 17.40
CA ALA A 9 -22.43 26.99 17.44
C ALA A 9 -22.24 26.30 16.07
N ASP A 10 -22.61 26.99 14.98
CA ASP A 10 -22.44 26.48 13.62
C ASP A 10 -20.96 26.34 13.21
N ILE A 11 -20.13 27.32 13.59
CA ILE A 11 -18.69 27.28 13.36
C ILE A 11 -18.06 26.09 14.09
N GLU A 12 -18.41 25.86 15.35
CA GLU A 12 -17.85 24.74 16.12
C GLU A 12 -18.27 23.39 15.54
N ARG A 13 -19.54 23.25 15.12
CA ARG A 13 -20.00 22.06 14.39
C ARG A 13 -19.19 21.84 13.11
N THR A 14 -19.06 22.89 12.30
CA THR A 14 -18.35 22.81 11.02
C THR A 14 -16.87 22.44 11.22
N ARG A 15 -16.22 22.97 12.27
CA ARG A 15 -14.84 22.61 12.63
C ARG A 15 -14.71 21.14 12.97
N HIS A 16 -15.67 20.59 13.70
CA HIS A 16 -15.70 19.16 14.01
C HIS A 16 -15.84 18.31 12.74
N ASP A 17 -16.80 18.63 11.87
CA ASP A 17 -17.02 17.90 10.61
C ASP A 17 -15.78 17.97 9.70
N LEU A 18 -15.10 19.12 9.66
CA LEU A 18 -13.84 19.27 8.94
C LEU A 18 -12.71 18.46 9.56
N ALA A 19 -12.59 18.42 10.88
CA ALA A 19 -11.59 17.60 11.57
C ALA A 19 -11.78 16.11 11.24
N ASP A 20 -13.01 15.60 11.34
CA ASP A 20 -13.35 14.21 10.99
C ASP A 20 -13.01 13.91 9.52
N THR A 21 -13.30 14.86 8.62
CA THR A 21 -13.01 14.72 7.19
C THR A 21 -11.50 14.69 6.91
N VAL A 22 -10.74 15.55 7.60
CA VAL A 22 -9.28 15.60 7.48
C VAL A 22 -8.66 14.31 7.99
N ASP A 23 -9.11 13.78 9.12
CA ASP A 23 -8.63 12.50 9.66
C ASP A 23 -8.94 11.33 8.72
N ALA A 24 -10.15 11.29 8.17
CA ALA A 24 -10.54 10.29 7.17
C ALA A 24 -9.68 10.40 5.90
N LEU A 25 -9.37 11.62 5.45
CA LEU A 25 -8.50 11.84 4.30
C LEU A 25 -7.06 11.42 4.60
N HIS A 26 -6.54 11.71 5.79
CA HIS A 26 -5.23 11.25 6.24
C HIS A 26 -5.14 9.72 6.22
N ALA A 27 -6.13 9.01 6.77
CA ALA A 27 -6.19 7.56 6.69
C ALA A 27 -6.24 7.07 5.22
N ARG A 28 -6.97 7.76 4.35
CA ARG A 28 -7.07 7.50 2.90
C ARG A 28 -5.86 7.97 2.09
N LEU A 29 -4.93 8.73 2.65
CA LEU A 29 -3.69 9.14 1.99
C LEU A 29 -2.45 8.50 2.60
N ASP A 30 -2.60 7.66 3.64
CA ASP A 30 -1.50 6.85 4.17
C ASP A 30 -1.15 5.67 3.23
N VAL A 31 -0.58 6.05 2.09
CA VAL A 31 -0.09 5.15 1.04
C VAL A 31 1.17 4.41 1.49
N LYS A 32 1.95 5.01 2.38
CA LYS A 32 3.19 4.41 2.89
C LYS A 32 2.89 3.23 3.79
N ALA A 33 1.95 3.36 4.73
CA ALA A 33 1.53 2.22 5.55
C ALA A 33 0.88 1.14 4.68
N ARG A 34 0.04 1.52 3.71
CA ARG A 34 -0.55 0.55 2.76
C ARG A 34 0.49 -0.19 1.93
N ALA A 35 1.47 0.51 1.39
CA ALA A 35 2.57 -0.10 0.63
C ALA A 35 3.38 -1.06 1.51
N LYS A 36 3.70 -0.66 2.75
CA LYS A 36 4.39 -1.53 3.72
C LYS A 36 3.58 -2.78 4.07
N ALA A 37 2.28 -2.62 4.33
CA ALA A 37 1.39 -3.73 4.65
C ALA A 37 1.31 -4.73 3.48
N LYS A 38 1.15 -4.24 2.25
CA LYS A 38 1.14 -5.09 1.04
C LYS A 38 2.48 -5.76 0.80
N ALA A 39 3.59 -5.07 1.00
CA ALA A 39 4.92 -5.67 0.92
C ALA A 39 5.14 -6.77 1.97
N ALA A 40 4.65 -6.57 3.20
CA ALA A 40 4.71 -7.57 4.25
C ALA A 40 3.84 -8.80 3.94
N GLU A 41 2.64 -8.60 3.40
CA GLU A 41 1.74 -9.65 2.95
C GLU A 41 2.39 -10.52 1.85
N VAL A 42 2.94 -9.89 0.81
CA VAL A 42 3.68 -10.58 -0.25
C VAL A 42 4.91 -11.29 0.31
N LYS A 43 5.68 -10.64 1.18
CA LYS A 43 6.85 -11.27 1.82
C LYS A 43 6.44 -12.53 2.58
N SER A 44 5.34 -12.49 3.33
CA SER A 44 4.86 -13.65 4.09
C SER A 44 4.37 -14.79 3.19
N SER A 45 3.83 -14.51 2.00
CA SER A 45 3.38 -15.56 1.07
C SER A 45 4.54 -16.28 0.40
N VAL A 46 5.64 -15.54 0.15
CA VAL A 46 6.83 -16.05 -0.54
C VAL A 46 7.92 -16.55 0.40
N THR A 47 7.86 -16.28 1.70
CA THR A 47 8.81 -16.80 2.71
C THR A 47 8.21 -17.92 3.56
N THR A 48 9.08 -18.70 4.17
CA THR A 48 8.76 -19.71 5.18
C THR A 48 8.71 -19.09 6.57
N ALA A 49 8.24 -19.84 7.58
CA ALA A 49 8.25 -19.40 8.98
C ALA A 49 9.64 -19.00 9.52
N ARG A 50 10.73 -19.45 8.86
CA ARG A 50 12.12 -19.06 9.17
C ARG A 50 12.62 -17.85 8.38
N GLY A 51 11.76 -17.15 7.65
CA GLY A 51 12.11 -15.98 6.84
C GLY A 51 12.88 -16.32 5.55
N ARG A 52 13.10 -17.60 5.24
CA ARG A 52 13.74 -18.02 3.98
C ARG A 52 12.73 -18.05 2.85
N PRO A 53 13.07 -17.60 1.63
CA PRO A 53 12.19 -17.72 0.47
C PRO A 53 11.82 -19.18 0.25
N ARG A 54 10.56 -19.44 -0.11
CA ARG A 54 10.05 -20.79 -0.35
C ARG A 54 10.79 -21.40 -1.56
N PRO A 55 11.16 -22.70 -1.52
CA PRO A 55 11.90 -23.34 -2.61
C PRO A 55 11.24 -23.16 -3.99
N VAL A 56 9.90 -23.21 -4.04
CA VAL A 56 9.13 -22.99 -5.28
C VAL A 56 9.33 -21.60 -5.87
N VAL A 57 9.46 -20.56 -5.04
CA VAL A 57 9.68 -19.18 -5.48
C VAL A 57 11.08 -19.02 -6.06
N VAL A 58 12.08 -19.64 -5.43
CA VAL A 58 13.46 -19.63 -5.91
C VAL A 58 13.56 -20.35 -7.25
N ALA A 59 12.96 -21.54 -7.39
CA ALA A 59 12.96 -22.31 -8.62
C ALA A 59 12.27 -21.56 -9.77
N ALA A 60 11.12 -20.92 -9.51
CA ALA A 60 10.42 -20.11 -10.49
C ALA A 60 11.25 -18.91 -10.97
N ALA A 61 11.94 -18.20 -10.07
CA ALA A 61 12.80 -17.08 -10.42
C ALA A 61 13.97 -17.51 -11.31
N VAL A 62 14.64 -18.62 -10.98
CA VAL A 62 15.75 -19.17 -11.79
C VAL A 62 15.26 -19.57 -13.18
N GLY A 63 14.10 -20.25 -13.26
CA GLY A 63 13.50 -20.63 -14.54
C GLY A 63 13.17 -19.42 -15.42
N ALA A 64 12.58 -18.36 -14.85
CA ALA A 64 12.27 -17.13 -15.58
C ALA A 64 13.53 -16.44 -16.14
N VAL A 65 14.62 -16.39 -15.35
CA VAL A 65 15.90 -15.82 -15.80
C VAL A 65 16.49 -16.64 -16.95
N ALA A 66 16.47 -17.97 -16.83
CA ALA A 66 16.97 -18.86 -17.88
C ALA A 66 16.19 -18.71 -19.19
N LEU A 67 14.85 -18.62 -19.12
CA LEU A 67 13.99 -18.36 -20.27
C LEU A 67 14.29 -17.00 -20.91
N ALA A 68 14.41 -15.94 -20.12
CA ALA A 68 14.74 -14.61 -20.61
C ALA A 68 16.10 -14.58 -21.32
N ALA A 69 17.12 -15.23 -20.74
CA ALA A 69 18.43 -15.34 -21.35
C ALA A 69 18.40 -16.14 -22.66
N GLY A 70 17.66 -17.25 -22.71
CA GLY A 70 17.49 -18.04 -23.93
C GLY A 70 16.79 -17.25 -25.03
N VAL A 71 15.72 -16.52 -24.71
CA VAL A 71 15.02 -15.64 -25.66
C VAL A 71 15.92 -14.51 -26.14
N PHE A 72 16.69 -13.90 -25.24
CA PHE A 72 17.63 -12.84 -25.59
C PHE A 72 18.69 -13.37 -26.58
N TRP A 73 19.26 -14.54 -26.31
CA TRP A 73 20.26 -15.16 -27.17
C TRP A 73 19.68 -15.57 -28.54
N TRP A 74 18.44 -16.07 -28.58
CA TRP A 74 17.75 -16.36 -29.84
C TRP A 74 17.46 -15.11 -30.67
N ARG A 75 17.18 -13.96 -30.02
CA ARG A 75 16.98 -12.69 -30.72
C ARG A 75 18.29 -12.05 -31.22
N HIS A 76 19.44 -12.47 -30.69
CA HIS A 76 20.73 -11.85 -30.95
C HIS A 76 21.64 -12.68 -31.87
N ARG A 77 21.18 -13.85 -32.30
CA ARG A 77 21.84 -14.76 -33.25
C ARG A 77 21.15 -14.70 -34.60
#